data_AF-Q7MLV0-F1
#
_entry.id   AF-Q7MLV0-F1
#
_cell.length_a   1.000
_cell.length_b   1.000
_cell.length_c   1.000
_cell.angle_alpha   90.00
_cell.angle_beta   90.00
_cell.angle_gamma   90.00
#
_symmetry.space_group_name_H-M   'P 1'
#
loop_
_entity.id
_entity.type
_entity.pdbx_description
1 polymer ?
#
loop_
_entity_poly.entity_id
_entity_poly.type
_entity_poly.pdbx_seq_one_letter_code
_entity_poly.pdbx_strand_id
1 'polypeptide(L)'
;MEVRHNWTHAQVRELMEMPFMDLLFEAQQVHRQYHPKNYVQVSTLLSIKTGACPEDCKYCPQSARYQTDVEKERLMEVERVLDAAQKAKNAGSTRFCMGAAWKNPKERDMPLLTDMIKGVKDMGLETCMTLGMLTPEQAKQLASAGLDYYNHNLDTSPEYYGNIITTRTYQDRLDTLSHVRDAGMKICSGGIIGMGESANDRAGLLVELANLPTHPESVPINMLVKVKGTPLETAEEVDPFDFIRLIAVARIMMPTSAVRLSAGRENMNEQMQTLCFMAGANSIFYGCKLLTTPNPSEDKDMQLFNKLGINSQQVSQKPDEITENELLDRVVESVAARPTKDDLFYDASL
;
A
#
# COMPACT_ATOMS: atom_id res chain seq x y z
N MET A 1 -4.42 19.84 18.01
CA MET A 1 -4.94 18.68 18.77
C MET A 1 -3.75 17.93 19.35
N GLU A 2 -3.87 17.27 20.50
CA GLU A 2 -2.79 16.38 21.00
C GLU A 2 -3.03 14.96 20.47
N VAL A 3 -1.97 14.28 20.02
CA VAL A 3 -2.07 12.90 19.53
C VAL A 3 -2.30 11.96 20.72
N ARG A 4 -3.31 11.11 20.65
CA ARG A 4 -3.74 10.24 21.75
C ARG A 4 -3.53 8.77 21.40
N HIS A 5 -3.10 7.98 22.38
CA HIS A 5 -2.87 6.53 22.30
C HIS A 5 -3.75 5.72 23.27
N ASN A 6 -4.86 6.30 23.71
CA ASN A 6 -5.74 5.74 24.74
C ASN A 6 -7.22 5.84 24.36
N TRP A 7 -7.52 5.65 23.08
CA TRP A 7 -8.88 5.63 22.57
C TRP A 7 -9.65 4.47 23.18
N THR A 8 -10.86 4.74 23.66
CA THR A 8 -11.78 3.70 24.13
C THR A 8 -12.77 3.33 23.03
N HIS A 9 -13.29 2.10 23.05
CA HIS A 9 -14.37 1.71 22.13
C HIS A 9 -15.57 2.67 22.19
N ALA A 10 -15.90 3.18 23.38
CA ALA A 10 -16.99 4.14 23.54
C ALA A 10 -16.73 5.44 22.76
N GLN A 11 -15.53 6.00 22.86
CA GLN A 11 -15.15 7.21 22.14
C GLN A 11 -15.12 7.01 20.62
N VAL A 12 -14.65 5.85 20.16
CA VAL A 12 -14.62 5.56 18.72
C VAL A 12 -16.04 5.36 18.17
N ARG A 13 -16.93 4.71 18.94
CA ARG A 13 -18.34 4.61 18.58
C ARG A 13 -19.02 5.97 18.51
N GLU A 14 -18.71 6.87 19.44
CA GLU A 14 -19.22 8.25 19.39
C GLU A 14 -18.86 8.92 18.06
N LEU A 15 -17.60 8.81 17.61
CA LEU A 15 -17.18 9.30 16.28
C LEU A 15 -17.93 8.60 15.13
N MET A 16 -18.12 7.28 15.23
CA MET A 16 -18.87 6.52 14.22
C MET A 16 -20.37 6.89 14.21
N GLU A 17 -20.93 7.36 15.31
CA GLU A 17 -22.34 7.76 15.41
C GLU A 17 -22.57 9.24 15.11
N MET A 18 -21.51 10.05 15.00
CA MET A 18 -21.61 11.46 14.62
C MET A 18 -22.40 11.66 13.33
N PRO A 19 -23.17 12.76 13.22
CA PRO A 19 -23.76 13.17 11.95
C PRO A 19 -22.68 13.20 10.85
N PHE A 20 -22.98 12.56 9.72
CA PHE A 20 -21.98 12.26 8.69
C PHE A 20 -21.22 13.51 8.21
N MET A 21 -21.93 14.63 8.01
CA MET A 21 -21.32 15.87 7.55
C MET A 21 -20.41 16.51 8.60
N ASP A 22 -20.78 16.43 9.87
CA ASP A 22 -19.97 16.97 10.97
C ASP A 22 -18.68 16.15 11.15
N LEU A 23 -18.78 14.82 11.06
CA LEU A 23 -17.62 13.93 11.06
C LEU A 23 -16.66 14.25 9.91
N LEU A 24 -17.18 14.41 8.69
CA LEU A 24 -16.34 14.77 7.54
C LEU A 24 -15.70 16.15 7.70
N PHE A 25 -16.39 17.09 8.33
CA PHE A 25 -15.84 18.42 8.59
C PHE A 25 -14.69 18.35 9.59
N GLU A 26 -14.87 17.64 10.71
CA GLU A 26 -13.81 17.44 11.71
C GLU A 26 -12.59 16.72 11.10
N ALA A 27 -12.82 15.64 10.34
CA ALA A 27 -11.74 14.90 9.70
C ALA A 27 -10.93 15.78 8.71
N GLN A 28 -11.58 16.70 7.99
CA GLN A 28 -10.88 17.67 7.15
C GLN A 28 -10.08 18.69 7.96
N GLN A 29 -10.63 19.17 9.08
CA GLN A 29 -9.93 20.09 9.96
C GLN A 29 -8.66 19.45 10.50
N VAL A 30 -8.76 18.20 10.99
CA VAL A 30 -7.61 17.41 11.42
C VAL A 30 -6.65 17.20 10.25
N HIS A 31 -7.11 16.73 9.09
CA HIS A 31 -6.24 16.46 7.94
C HIS A 31 -5.41 17.68 7.53
N ARG A 32 -6.03 18.86 7.45
CA ARG A 32 -5.37 20.12 7.06
C ARG A 32 -4.39 20.67 8.10
N GLN A 33 -4.45 20.21 9.34
CA GLN A 33 -3.49 20.58 10.39
C GLN A 33 -2.20 19.75 10.32
N TYR A 34 -2.28 18.49 9.88
CA TYR A 34 -1.16 17.54 9.97
C TYR A 34 -0.53 17.17 8.62
N HIS A 35 -1.24 17.38 7.51
CA HIS A 35 -0.77 16.97 6.19
C HIS A 35 -0.72 18.13 5.19
N PRO A 36 0.15 18.02 4.15
CA PRO A 36 0.13 18.96 3.04
C PRO A 36 -1.24 18.97 2.36
N LYS A 37 -1.71 20.17 2.01
CA LYS A 37 -3.00 20.37 1.37
C LYS A 37 -2.95 19.82 -0.06
N ASN A 38 -4.04 19.18 -0.49
CA ASN A 38 -4.22 18.69 -1.87
C ASN A 38 -3.08 17.78 -2.35
N TYR A 39 -2.50 17.01 -1.42
CA TYR A 39 -1.43 16.06 -1.72
C TYR A 39 -1.89 14.64 -1.38
N VAL A 40 -1.70 13.73 -2.33
CA VAL A 40 -1.92 12.29 -2.12
C VAL A 40 -0.62 11.56 -2.43
N GLN A 41 -0.16 10.76 -1.46
CA GLN A 41 0.99 9.90 -1.62
C GLN A 41 0.68 8.76 -2.59
N VAL A 42 1.49 8.62 -3.62
CA VAL A 42 1.38 7.56 -4.63
C VAL A 42 2.40 6.46 -4.35
N SER A 43 1.91 5.23 -4.15
CA SER A 43 2.73 4.03 -3.99
C SER A 43 2.39 3.00 -5.06
N THR A 44 3.37 2.24 -5.52
CA THR A 44 3.15 1.11 -6.44
C THR A 44 3.39 -0.20 -5.71
N LEU A 45 2.60 -1.22 -6.03
CA LEU A 45 2.68 -2.54 -5.40
C LEU A 45 2.98 -3.61 -6.45
N LEU A 46 3.95 -4.47 -6.16
CA LEU A 46 4.28 -5.63 -6.97
C LEU A 46 4.20 -6.90 -6.10
N SER A 47 3.53 -7.93 -6.60
CA SER A 47 3.63 -9.27 -6.03
C SER A 47 4.93 -9.91 -6.51
N ILE A 48 5.94 -9.98 -5.65
CA ILE A 48 7.24 -10.61 -5.97
C ILE A 48 7.17 -12.13 -5.87
N LYS A 49 6.16 -12.69 -5.19
CA LYS A 49 5.84 -14.12 -5.16
C LYS A 49 4.34 -14.28 -5.01
N THR A 50 3.68 -14.88 -6.00
CA THR A 50 2.21 -14.95 -6.08
C THR A 50 1.66 -16.35 -5.83
N GLY A 51 0.57 -16.44 -5.07
CA GLY A 51 -0.20 -17.67 -4.89
C GLY A 51 0.47 -18.72 -3.98
N ALA A 52 -0.16 -19.88 -3.81
CA ALA A 52 0.30 -20.98 -2.96
C ALA A 52 0.71 -20.53 -1.53
N CYS A 53 -0.06 -19.63 -0.93
CA CYS A 53 0.13 -19.21 0.46
C CYS A 53 -0.43 -20.28 1.42
N PRO A 54 0.29 -20.71 2.47
CA PRO A 54 -0.20 -21.71 3.41
C PRO A 54 -1.33 -21.21 4.33
N GLU A 55 -1.45 -19.89 4.47
CA GLU A 55 -2.44 -19.21 5.30
C GLU A 55 -3.85 -19.36 4.75
N ASP A 56 -4.86 -19.28 5.62
CA ASP A 56 -6.26 -19.53 5.30
C ASP A 56 -7.15 -18.27 5.37
N CYS A 57 -6.61 -17.09 5.05
CA CYS A 57 -7.39 -15.86 5.12
C CYS A 57 -8.61 -15.96 4.19
N LYS A 58 -9.83 -15.93 4.75
CA LYS A 58 -11.08 -16.16 3.98
C LYS A 58 -11.34 -15.17 2.84
N TYR A 59 -10.67 -14.03 2.84
CA TYR A 59 -10.74 -13.03 1.76
C TYR A 59 -9.68 -13.21 0.68
N CYS A 60 -8.60 -13.96 0.94
CA CYS A 60 -7.39 -13.86 0.14
C CYS A 60 -7.41 -14.87 -1.03
N PRO A 61 -7.34 -14.40 -2.28
CA PRO A 61 -7.36 -15.29 -3.43
C PRO A 61 -6.03 -16.05 -3.62
N GLN A 62 -4.98 -15.70 -2.87
CA GLN A 62 -3.67 -16.37 -2.94
C GLN A 62 -3.54 -17.55 -1.97
N SER A 63 -4.53 -17.77 -1.11
CA SER A 63 -4.58 -18.90 -0.17
C SER A 63 -4.60 -20.23 -0.93
N ALA A 64 -3.69 -21.13 -0.57
CA ALA A 64 -3.66 -22.49 -1.11
C ALA A 64 -4.84 -23.35 -0.64
N ARG A 65 -5.68 -22.83 0.28
CA ARG A 65 -6.87 -23.52 0.80
C ARG A 65 -8.07 -23.40 -0.13
N TYR A 66 -8.03 -22.47 -1.10
CA TYR A 66 -9.17 -22.13 -1.95
C TYR A 66 -8.84 -22.30 -3.43
N GLN A 67 -9.88 -22.56 -4.23
CA GLN A 67 -9.75 -22.68 -5.68
C GLN A 67 -10.13 -21.36 -6.34
N THR A 68 -9.13 -20.53 -6.61
CA THR A 68 -9.29 -19.25 -7.31
C THR A 68 -8.53 -19.27 -8.63
N ASP A 69 -8.75 -18.26 -9.47
CA ASP A 69 -8.09 -18.13 -10.78
C ASP A 69 -6.66 -17.53 -10.68
N VAL A 70 -6.05 -17.50 -9.48
CA VAL A 70 -4.70 -16.95 -9.29
C VAL A 70 -3.64 -17.94 -9.78
N GLU A 71 -2.89 -17.53 -10.80
CA GLU A 71 -1.70 -18.24 -11.26
C GLU A 71 -0.58 -18.19 -10.21
N LYS A 72 0.09 -19.33 -9.99
CA LYS A 72 1.15 -19.47 -9.00
C LYS A 72 2.48 -19.07 -9.65
N GLU A 73 3.12 -18.06 -9.09
CA GLU A 73 4.42 -17.58 -9.55
C GLU A 73 5.46 -17.79 -8.47
N ARG A 74 6.66 -18.19 -8.88
CA ARG A 74 7.82 -18.26 -7.99
C ARG A 74 8.28 -16.85 -7.63
N LEU A 75 9.18 -16.77 -6.65
CA LEU A 75 9.85 -15.51 -6.33
C LEU A 75 10.51 -14.95 -7.60
N MET A 76 10.24 -13.69 -7.91
CA MET A 76 10.81 -12.99 -9.04
C MET A 76 12.31 -12.77 -8.86
N GLU A 77 13.05 -12.80 -9.96
CA GLU A 77 14.45 -12.40 -9.99
C GLU A 77 14.62 -10.92 -9.63
N VAL A 78 15.71 -10.59 -8.93
CA VAL A 78 16.01 -9.23 -8.46
C VAL A 78 15.92 -8.22 -9.61
N GLU A 79 16.53 -8.52 -10.76
CA GLU A 79 16.52 -7.66 -11.94
C GLU A 79 15.11 -7.29 -12.43
N ARG A 80 14.17 -8.25 -12.39
CA ARG A 80 12.78 -7.99 -12.80
C ARG A 80 12.05 -7.10 -11.80
N VAL A 81 12.34 -7.25 -10.50
CA VAL A 81 11.80 -6.37 -9.46
C VAL A 81 12.34 -4.95 -9.64
N LEU A 82 13.63 -4.81 -9.94
CA LEU A 82 14.27 -3.51 -10.18
C LEU A 82 13.77 -2.85 -11.48
N ASP A 83 13.55 -3.58 -12.57
CA ASP A 83 12.93 -3.04 -13.78
C ASP A 83 11.50 -2.52 -13.50
N ALA A 84 10.70 -3.27 -12.74
CA ALA A 84 9.37 -2.82 -12.33
C ALA A 84 9.42 -1.59 -11.39
N ALA A 85 10.38 -1.53 -10.47
CA ALA A 85 10.59 -0.38 -9.60
C ALA A 85 11.01 0.86 -10.39
N GLN A 86 11.89 0.71 -11.38
CA GLN A 86 12.31 1.81 -12.25
C GLN A 86 11.14 2.34 -13.09
N LYS A 87 10.28 1.45 -13.61
CA LYS A 87 9.03 1.85 -14.29
C LYS A 87 8.09 2.61 -13.35
N ALA A 88 7.91 2.13 -12.12
CA ALA A 88 7.10 2.82 -11.11
C ALA A 88 7.66 4.20 -10.74
N LYS A 89 8.98 4.34 -10.61
CA LYS A 89 9.64 5.64 -10.41
C LYS A 89 9.34 6.59 -11.55
N ASN A 90 9.51 6.13 -12.79
CA ASN A 90 9.26 6.94 -13.98
C ASN A 90 7.78 7.36 -14.10
N ALA A 91 6.86 6.55 -13.57
CA ALA A 91 5.44 6.86 -13.47
C ALA A 91 5.08 7.79 -12.28
N GLY A 92 6.08 8.27 -11.52
CA GLY A 92 5.89 9.22 -10.42
C GLY A 92 5.59 8.59 -9.06
N SER A 93 5.76 7.28 -8.91
CA SER A 93 5.60 6.61 -7.62
C SER A 93 6.67 7.05 -6.63
N THR A 94 6.28 7.31 -5.39
CA THR A 94 7.21 7.72 -4.32
C THR A 94 7.69 6.55 -3.47
N ARG A 95 6.94 5.44 -3.50
CA ARG A 95 7.20 4.23 -2.71
C ARG A 95 6.91 2.98 -3.53
N PHE A 96 7.84 2.03 -3.47
CA PHE A 96 7.67 0.73 -4.10
C PHE A 96 7.47 -0.36 -3.05
N CYS A 97 6.31 -1.01 -3.12
CA CYS A 97 5.90 -2.06 -2.20
C CYS A 97 6.06 -3.42 -2.87
N MET A 98 6.74 -4.36 -2.21
CA MET A 98 6.94 -5.72 -2.69
C MET A 98 6.22 -6.70 -1.75
N GLY A 99 5.23 -7.42 -2.27
CA GLY A 99 4.45 -8.39 -1.50
C GLY A 99 4.77 -9.84 -1.87
N ALA A 100 4.84 -10.70 -0.87
CA ALA A 100 5.05 -12.13 -1.07
C ALA A 100 3.96 -12.95 -0.39
N ALA A 101 3.44 -13.97 -1.09
CA ALA A 101 2.44 -14.90 -0.59
C ALA A 101 3.05 -15.97 0.34
N TRP A 102 3.55 -15.54 1.50
CA TRP A 102 4.17 -16.40 2.51
C TRP A 102 3.51 -16.24 3.89
N LYS A 103 3.72 -17.25 4.74
CA LYS A 103 3.49 -17.13 6.19
C LYS A 103 4.56 -16.27 6.85
N ASN A 104 5.81 -16.51 6.48
CA ASN A 104 7.02 -15.84 6.92
C ASN A 104 8.10 -16.04 5.84
N PRO A 105 9.06 -15.11 5.69
CA PRO A 105 10.20 -15.34 4.80
C PRO A 105 11.11 -16.44 5.37
N LYS A 106 11.80 -17.14 4.49
CA LYS A 106 12.79 -18.18 4.85
C LYS A 106 14.19 -17.60 4.75
N GLU A 107 15.12 -18.09 5.57
CA GLU A 107 16.52 -17.65 5.55
C GLU A 107 17.18 -17.72 4.17
N ARG A 108 16.86 -18.74 3.38
CA ARG A 108 17.37 -18.86 2.00
C ARG A 108 16.91 -17.74 1.06
N ASP A 109 15.78 -17.11 1.34
CA ASP A 109 15.18 -16.07 0.50
C ASP A 109 15.68 -14.67 0.95
N MET A 110 16.22 -14.54 2.17
CA MET A 110 16.69 -13.27 2.73
C MET A 110 17.74 -12.55 1.87
N PRO A 111 18.77 -13.21 1.30
CA PRO A 111 19.73 -12.53 0.44
C PRO A 111 19.07 -11.81 -0.74
N LEU A 112 18.18 -12.50 -1.46
CA LEU A 112 17.43 -11.94 -2.59
C LEU A 112 16.56 -10.75 -2.16
N LEU A 113 15.88 -10.87 -1.01
CA LEU A 113 15.07 -9.78 -0.46
C LEU A 113 15.94 -8.56 -0.12
N THR A 114 17.10 -8.76 0.49
CA THR A 114 18.02 -7.65 0.80
C THR A 114 18.59 -6.98 -0.45
N ASP A 115 18.84 -7.74 -1.51
CA ASP A 115 19.32 -7.18 -2.78
C ASP A 115 18.22 -6.38 -3.50
N MET A 116 16.96 -6.86 -3.44
CA MET A 116 15.81 -6.08 -3.93
C MET A 116 15.67 -4.76 -3.16
N ILE A 117 15.77 -4.79 -1.83
CA ILE A 117 15.65 -3.58 -0.99
C ILE A 117 16.73 -2.57 -1.37
N LYS A 118 18.00 -2.99 -1.41
CA LYS A 118 19.12 -2.12 -1.77
C LYS A 118 18.93 -1.49 -3.14
N GLY A 119 18.62 -2.30 -4.15
CA GLY A 119 18.43 -1.78 -5.50
C GLY A 119 17.27 -0.79 -5.61
N VAL A 120 16.13 -1.03 -4.95
CA VAL A 120 15.01 -0.07 -4.92
C VAL A 120 15.39 1.20 -4.13
N LYS A 121 16.13 1.06 -3.03
CA LYS A 121 16.59 2.19 -2.21
C LYS A 121 17.57 3.07 -2.98
N ASP A 122 18.49 2.48 -3.73
CA ASP A 122 19.48 3.17 -4.57
C ASP A 122 18.82 3.95 -5.72
N MET A 123 17.61 3.53 -6.14
CA MET A 123 16.80 4.31 -7.08
C MET A 123 16.16 5.56 -6.44
N GLY A 124 16.28 5.77 -5.13
CA GLY A 124 15.70 6.90 -4.41
C GLY A 124 14.20 6.78 -4.13
N LEU A 125 13.64 5.58 -4.26
CA LEU A 125 12.27 5.27 -3.85
C LEU A 125 12.23 4.88 -2.36
N GLU A 126 11.13 5.19 -1.67
CA GLU A 126 10.87 4.53 -0.40
C GLU A 126 10.63 3.03 -0.63
N THR A 127 11.24 2.19 0.21
CA THR A 127 11.13 0.73 0.12
C THR A 127 10.06 0.21 1.07
N CYS A 128 9.22 -0.71 0.61
CA CYS A 128 8.19 -1.33 1.45
C CYS A 128 8.04 -2.81 1.13
N MET A 129 7.86 -3.65 2.14
CA MET A 129 7.60 -5.08 1.93
C MET A 129 6.47 -5.62 2.82
N THR A 130 5.77 -6.65 2.34
CA THR A 130 4.89 -7.50 3.15
C THR A 130 5.24 -8.96 2.89
N LEU A 131 5.87 -9.61 3.87
CA LEU A 131 6.42 -10.96 3.74
C LEU A 131 5.83 -11.95 4.76
N GLY A 132 4.82 -11.53 5.52
CA GLY A 132 4.20 -12.31 6.58
C GLY A 132 4.74 -11.94 7.97
N MET A 133 4.86 -12.93 8.86
CA MET A 133 5.43 -12.76 10.20
C MET A 133 6.96 -12.76 10.13
N LEU A 134 7.60 -11.83 10.84
CA LEU A 134 9.06 -11.74 10.92
C LEU A 134 9.55 -12.16 12.29
N THR A 135 10.72 -12.78 12.34
CA THR A 135 11.51 -12.86 13.57
C THR A 135 12.26 -11.54 13.82
N PRO A 136 12.74 -11.27 15.05
CA PRO A 136 13.57 -10.10 15.34
C PRO A 136 14.81 -10.00 14.44
N GLU A 137 15.46 -11.13 14.13
CA GLU A 137 16.66 -11.19 13.29
C GLU A 137 16.34 -10.81 11.85
N GLN A 138 15.24 -11.32 11.30
CA GLN A 138 14.78 -10.98 9.95
C GLN A 138 14.43 -9.50 9.85
N ALA A 139 13.73 -8.95 10.86
CA ALA A 139 13.41 -7.52 10.91
C ALA A 139 14.69 -6.66 10.88
N LYS A 140 15.71 -7.01 11.67
CA LYS A 140 17.02 -6.32 11.66
C LYS A 140 17.75 -6.43 10.33
N GLN A 141 17.71 -7.59 9.67
CA GLN A 141 18.32 -7.77 8.36
C GLN A 141 17.66 -6.90 7.28
N LEU A 142 16.32 -6.85 7.24
CA LEU A 142 15.57 -6.02 6.29
C LEU A 142 15.81 -4.53 6.54
N ALA A 143 15.79 -4.10 7.81
CA ALA A 143 16.10 -2.72 8.18
C ALA A 143 17.53 -2.33 7.77
N SER A 144 18.51 -3.21 8.02
CA SER A 144 19.90 -2.99 7.64
C SER A 144 20.11 -2.93 6.13
N ALA A 145 19.27 -3.62 5.34
CA ALA A 145 19.29 -3.52 3.88
C ALA A 145 18.68 -2.21 3.36
N GLY A 146 18.00 -1.43 4.22
CA GLY A 146 17.40 -0.15 3.87
C GLY A 146 15.88 -0.22 3.67
N LEU A 147 15.18 -1.18 4.28
CA LEU A 147 13.72 -1.26 4.22
C LEU A 147 13.09 -0.13 5.04
N ASP A 148 12.34 0.77 4.40
CA ASP A 148 11.72 1.92 5.09
C ASP A 148 10.42 1.52 5.80
N TYR A 149 9.60 0.70 5.14
CA TYR A 149 8.29 0.29 5.62
C TYR A 149 8.11 -1.23 5.62
N TYR A 150 7.45 -1.73 6.66
CA TYR A 150 6.91 -3.09 6.65
C TYR A 150 5.40 -3.07 6.76
N ASN A 151 4.70 -3.73 5.82
CA ASN A 151 3.26 -3.89 5.88
C ASN A 151 2.85 -5.16 6.63
N HIS A 152 2.01 -4.97 7.65
CA HIS A 152 1.51 -6.06 8.48
C HIS A 152 0.15 -5.66 9.12
N ASN A 153 -0.95 -5.94 8.41
CA ASN A 153 -2.30 -5.53 8.80
C ASN A 153 -2.83 -6.27 10.04
N LEU A 154 -3.80 -5.69 10.74
CA LEU A 154 -4.56 -6.41 11.78
C LEU A 154 -5.87 -6.98 11.24
N ASP A 155 -6.24 -6.60 10.02
CA ASP A 155 -7.40 -7.09 9.24
C ASP A 155 -8.75 -6.64 9.83
N THR A 156 -9.02 -6.93 11.11
CA THR A 156 -10.27 -6.62 11.84
C THR A 156 -10.00 -6.53 13.36
N SER A 157 -11.04 -6.58 14.19
CA SER A 157 -10.91 -6.67 15.65
C SER A 157 -10.28 -7.99 16.11
N PRO A 158 -9.66 -8.02 17.30
CA PRO A 158 -9.21 -9.27 17.92
C PRO A 158 -10.32 -10.31 18.05
N GLU A 159 -11.54 -9.90 18.41
CA GLU A 159 -12.68 -10.78 18.67
C GLU A 159 -13.21 -11.44 17.39
N TYR A 160 -13.12 -10.76 16.25
CA TYR A 160 -13.60 -11.27 14.97
C TYR A 160 -12.50 -11.96 14.14
N TYR A 161 -11.24 -11.81 14.52
CA TYR A 161 -10.09 -12.31 13.74
C TYR A 161 -10.18 -13.81 13.42
N GLY A 162 -10.56 -14.63 14.41
CA GLY A 162 -10.70 -16.09 14.27
C GLY A 162 -11.81 -16.52 13.30
N ASN A 163 -12.76 -15.63 12.99
CA ASN A 163 -13.78 -15.89 11.97
C ASN A 163 -13.22 -15.74 10.56
N ILE A 164 -12.07 -15.08 10.38
CA ILE A 164 -11.49 -14.76 9.08
C ILE A 164 -10.19 -15.51 8.81
N ILE A 165 -9.35 -15.68 9.83
CA ILE A 165 -8.02 -16.29 9.75
C ILE A 165 -7.84 -17.23 10.94
N THR A 166 -7.38 -18.46 10.70
CA THR A 166 -7.14 -19.45 11.75
C THR A 166 -5.71 -19.98 11.79
N THR A 167 -4.92 -19.79 10.73
CA THR A 167 -3.53 -20.28 10.64
C THR A 167 -2.49 -19.48 11.43
N ARG A 168 -2.91 -18.37 12.05
CA ARG A 168 -2.13 -17.47 12.90
C ARG A 168 -3.04 -16.78 13.91
N THR A 169 -2.46 -16.31 15.01
CA THR A 169 -3.18 -15.58 16.05
C THR A 169 -3.12 -14.07 15.81
N TYR A 170 -3.98 -13.31 16.49
CA TYR A 170 -3.91 -11.84 16.49
C TYR A 170 -2.60 -11.35 17.14
N GLN A 171 -2.18 -12.00 18.23
CA GLN A 171 -0.96 -11.67 18.94
C GLN A 171 0.29 -11.86 18.06
N ASP A 172 0.34 -12.90 17.22
CA ASP A 172 1.46 -13.10 16.27
C ASP A 172 1.67 -11.86 15.37
N ARG A 173 0.58 -11.14 15.06
CA ARG A 173 0.63 -9.92 14.25
C ARG A 173 1.16 -8.74 15.04
N LEU A 174 0.70 -8.58 16.27
CA LEU A 174 1.21 -7.55 17.18
C LEU A 174 2.70 -7.75 17.49
N ASP A 175 3.15 -8.99 17.68
CA ASP A 175 4.56 -9.32 17.90
C ASP A 175 5.41 -8.95 16.68
N THR A 176 4.92 -9.26 15.47
CA THR A 176 5.61 -8.85 14.23
C THR A 176 5.70 -7.33 14.12
N LEU A 177 4.64 -6.59 14.48
CA LEU A 177 4.67 -5.13 14.52
C LEU A 177 5.70 -4.60 15.54
N SER A 178 5.83 -5.25 16.69
CA SER A 178 6.88 -4.92 17.66
C SER A 178 8.27 -5.14 17.07
N HIS A 179 8.53 -6.30 16.46
CA HIS A 179 9.83 -6.59 15.83
C HIS A 179 10.21 -5.56 14.75
N VAL A 180 9.24 -5.15 13.94
CA VAL A 180 9.43 -4.11 12.91
C VAL A 180 9.80 -2.78 13.54
N ARG A 181 9.08 -2.36 14.59
CA ARG A 181 9.35 -1.11 15.31
C ARG A 181 10.72 -1.12 15.99
N ASP A 182 11.05 -2.21 16.68
CA ASP A 182 12.32 -2.38 17.38
C ASP A 182 13.51 -2.40 16.42
N ALA A 183 13.30 -2.84 15.17
CA ALA A 183 14.29 -2.77 14.10
C ALA A 183 14.43 -1.36 13.47
N GLY A 184 13.60 -0.39 13.85
CA GLY A 184 13.65 0.99 13.36
C GLY A 184 12.94 1.22 12.02
N MET A 185 12.14 0.26 11.56
CA MET A 185 11.33 0.40 10.34
C MET A 185 9.99 1.06 10.65
N LYS A 186 9.44 1.79 9.67
CA LYS A 186 8.08 2.35 9.76
C LYS A 186 7.04 1.26 9.54
N ILE A 187 5.90 1.39 10.19
CA ILE A 187 4.80 0.44 10.14
C ILE A 187 3.74 0.90 9.13
N CYS A 188 3.33 -0.05 8.29
CA CYS A 188 2.12 0.06 7.49
C CYS A 188 1.10 -0.99 8.00
N SER A 189 0.11 -0.60 8.78
CA SER A 189 -0.87 -1.53 9.36
C SER A 189 -2.28 -0.97 9.33
N GLY A 190 -3.22 -1.81 8.92
CA GLY A 190 -4.63 -1.43 8.78
C GLY A 190 -5.52 -2.66 8.70
N GLY A 191 -6.60 -2.58 7.92
CA GLY A 191 -7.54 -3.71 7.82
C GLY A 191 -8.44 -3.68 6.58
N ILE A 192 -9.46 -4.53 6.62
CA ILE A 192 -10.40 -4.78 5.53
C ILE A 192 -11.82 -4.59 6.06
N ILE A 193 -12.63 -3.85 5.32
CA ILE A 193 -14.04 -3.59 5.64
C ILE A 193 -14.91 -4.41 4.70
N GLY A 194 -15.91 -5.11 5.24
CA GLY A 194 -16.88 -5.92 4.48
C GLY A 194 -16.67 -7.43 4.54
N MET A 195 -15.91 -7.94 5.49
CA MET A 195 -15.70 -9.37 5.75
C MET A 195 -16.81 -10.00 6.62
N GLY A 196 -17.92 -9.28 6.83
CA GLY A 196 -19.00 -9.66 7.75
C GLY A 196 -18.79 -9.15 9.18
N GLU A 197 -17.73 -8.39 9.43
CA GLU A 197 -17.47 -7.77 10.72
C GLU A 197 -18.53 -6.70 11.06
N SER A 198 -18.86 -6.57 12.34
CA SER A 198 -19.81 -5.58 12.84
C SER A 198 -19.22 -4.18 12.95
N ALA A 199 -20.05 -3.16 13.19
CA ALA A 199 -19.57 -1.82 13.52
C ALA A 199 -18.63 -1.80 14.75
N ASN A 200 -18.90 -2.66 15.75
CA ASN A 200 -18.03 -2.77 16.93
C ASN A 200 -16.66 -3.36 16.57
N ASP A 201 -16.60 -4.30 15.62
CA ASP A 201 -15.34 -4.89 15.16
C ASP A 201 -14.50 -3.88 14.38
N ARG A 202 -15.15 -3.07 13.54
CA ARG A 202 -14.49 -1.95 12.84
C ARG A 202 -13.93 -0.93 13.82
N ALA A 203 -14.69 -0.58 14.86
CA ALA A 203 -14.20 0.26 15.94
C ALA A 203 -13.00 -0.38 16.67
N GLY A 204 -13.08 -1.68 16.97
CA GLY A 204 -12.01 -2.43 17.62
C GLY A 204 -10.70 -2.42 16.82
N LEU A 205 -10.77 -2.62 15.50
CA LEU A 205 -9.60 -2.47 14.62
C LEU A 205 -8.94 -1.08 14.76
N LEU A 206 -9.74 -0.01 14.70
CA LEU A 206 -9.20 1.35 14.79
C LEU A 206 -8.64 1.68 16.17
N VAL A 207 -9.30 1.21 17.24
CA VAL A 207 -8.80 1.32 18.62
C VAL A 207 -7.44 0.64 18.75
N GLU A 208 -7.31 -0.59 18.23
CA GLU A 208 -6.06 -1.33 18.34
C GLU A 208 -4.92 -0.59 17.64
N LEU A 209 -5.13 -0.13 16.40
CA LEU A 209 -4.13 0.60 15.62
C LEU A 209 -3.72 1.91 16.29
N ALA A 210 -4.70 2.68 16.81
CA ALA A 210 -4.45 3.96 17.45
C ALA A 210 -3.85 3.82 18.87
N ASN A 211 -4.03 2.68 19.53
CA ASN A 211 -3.45 2.47 20.87
C ASN A 211 -2.12 1.71 20.86
N LEU A 212 -1.57 1.40 19.68
CA LEU A 212 -0.19 0.96 19.57
C LEU A 212 0.76 2.00 20.21
N PRO A 213 1.94 1.59 20.72
CA PRO A 213 2.92 2.50 21.32
C PRO A 213 3.30 3.69 20.44
N THR A 214 3.20 3.50 19.12
CA THR A 214 3.28 4.56 18.11
C THR A 214 2.29 4.20 17.02
N HIS A 215 1.49 5.17 16.56
CA HIS A 215 0.57 4.93 15.44
C HIS A 215 1.34 4.43 14.22
N PRO A 216 0.76 3.52 13.41
CA PRO A 216 1.31 3.19 12.10
C PRO A 216 1.51 4.45 11.26
N GLU A 217 2.67 4.62 10.63
CA GLU A 217 2.93 5.74 9.73
C GLU A 217 2.03 5.68 8.48
N SER A 218 1.60 4.48 8.09
CA SER A 218 0.61 4.26 7.04
C SER A 218 -0.50 3.35 7.53
N VAL A 219 -1.76 3.76 7.37
CA VAL A 219 -2.95 3.01 7.77
C VAL A 219 -3.78 2.67 6.53
N PRO A 220 -3.56 1.52 5.88
CA PRO A 220 -4.38 1.08 4.76
C PRO A 220 -5.77 0.63 5.22
N ILE A 221 -6.80 1.27 4.69
CA ILE A 221 -8.19 0.83 4.84
C ILE A 221 -8.63 0.27 3.48
N ASN A 222 -8.78 -1.04 3.44
CA ASN A 222 -9.18 -1.78 2.26
C ASN A 222 -10.69 -2.04 2.32
N MET A 223 -11.36 -1.98 1.19
CA MET A 223 -12.67 -2.59 1.03
C MET A 223 -12.47 -4.03 0.55
N LEU A 224 -13.28 -4.96 1.07
CA LEU A 224 -13.23 -6.36 0.65
C LEU A 224 -13.37 -6.45 -0.88
N VAL A 225 -12.37 -7.06 -1.51
CA VAL A 225 -12.48 -7.49 -2.91
C VAL A 225 -12.99 -8.91 -2.91
N LYS A 226 -14.25 -9.09 -3.29
CA LYS A 226 -14.89 -10.41 -3.40
C LYS A 226 -14.28 -11.15 -4.59
N VAL A 227 -13.64 -12.28 -4.33
CA VAL A 227 -13.02 -13.10 -5.39
C VAL A 227 -13.65 -14.48 -5.40
N LYS A 228 -14.07 -14.90 -6.59
CA LYS A 228 -14.63 -16.23 -6.81
C LYS A 228 -13.71 -17.33 -6.26
N GLY A 229 -14.28 -18.28 -5.54
CA GLY A 229 -13.61 -19.38 -4.88
C GLY A 229 -13.15 -19.11 -3.45
N THR A 230 -13.13 -17.84 -3.02
CA THR A 230 -12.88 -17.51 -1.60
C THR A 230 -14.16 -17.67 -0.77
N PRO A 231 -14.09 -18.03 0.52
CA PRO A 231 -15.27 -18.13 1.38
C PRO A 231 -16.09 -16.83 1.51
N LEU A 232 -15.52 -15.68 1.13
CA LEU A 232 -16.19 -14.38 1.18
C LEU A 232 -16.63 -13.87 -0.21
N GLU A 233 -16.68 -14.74 -1.22
CA GLU A 233 -17.10 -14.36 -2.58
C GLU A 233 -18.52 -13.79 -2.65
N THR A 234 -19.40 -14.19 -1.73
CA THR A 234 -20.80 -13.75 -1.63
C THR A 234 -21.06 -12.85 -0.41
N ALA A 235 -20.02 -12.30 0.22
CA ALA A 235 -20.19 -11.39 1.34
C ALA A 235 -21.07 -10.18 0.98
N GLU A 236 -21.76 -9.61 1.96
CA GLU A 236 -22.59 -8.42 1.74
C GLU A 236 -21.75 -7.21 1.33
N GLU A 237 -22.36 -6.26 0.60
CA GLU A 237 -21.69 -5.01 0.26
C GLU A 237 -21.67 -4.06 1.45
N VAL A 238 -20.60 -3.29 1.55
CA VAL A 238 -20.47 -2.23 2.55
C VAL A 238 -21.14 -0.98 1.99
N ASP A 239 -21.98 -0.33 2.79
CA ASP A 239 -22.52 0.96 2.41
C ASP A 239 -21.37 1.96 2.17
N PRO A 240 -21.34 2.68 1.03
CA PRO A 240 -20.29 3.65 0.74
C PRO A 240 -20.06 4.68 1.85
N PHE A 241 -21.12 5.14 2.52
CA PHE A 241 -21.03 6.10 3.61
C PHE A 241 -20.40 5.49 4.87
N ASP A 242 -20.65 4.21 5.16
CA ASP A 242 -19.99 3.50 6.26
C ASP A 242 -18.48 3.41 6.01
N PHE A 243 -18.08 3.09 4.78
CA PHE A 243 -16.66 3.04 4.44
C PHE A 243 -15.99 4.41 4.57
N ILE A 244 -16.61 5.47 4.01
CA ILE A 244 -16.10 6.84 4.11
C ILE A 244 -16.00 7.30 5.58
N ARG A 245 -16.99 6.95 6.40
CA ARG A 245 -17.01 7.23 7.84
C ARG A 245 -15.80 6.63 8.54
N LEU A 246 -15.41 5.40 8.23
CA LEU A 246 -14.23 4.78 8.83
C LEU A 246 -12.92 5.47 8.42
N ILE A 247 -12.82 5.97 7.18
CA ILE A 247 -11.69 6.80 6.76
C ILE A 247 -11.60 8.07 7.63
N ALA A 248 -12.74 8.73 7.85
CA ALA A 248 -12.81 9.96 8.65
C ALA A 248 -12.43 9.69 10.12
N VAL A 249 -12.96 8.62 10.71
CA VAL A 249 -12.62 8.20 12.08
C VAL A 249 -11.12 7.87 12.20
N ALA A 250 -10.56 7.12 11.24
CA ALA A 250 -9.13 6.80 11.23
C ALA A 250 -8.27 8.07 11.14
N ARG A 251 -8.65 9.05 10.31
CA ARG A 251 -7.99 10.36 10.22
C ARG A 251 -7.99 11.09 11.56
N ILE A 252 -9.14 11.16 12.24
CA ILE A 252 -9.28 11.86 13.53
C ILE A 252 -8.43 11.17 14.60
N MET A 253 -8.50 9.84 14.68
CA MET A 253 -7.78 9.07 15.70
C MET A 253 -6.27 9.07 15.50
N MET A 254 -5.81 9.03 14.25
CA MET A 254 -4.40 8.90 13.88
C MET A 254 -3.97 10.08 12.98
N PRO A 255 -3.91 11.31 13.53
CA PRO A 255 -3.80 12.54 12.75
C PRO A 255 -2.51 12.68 11.95
N THR A 256 -1.42 12.06 12.39
CA THR A 256 -0.10 12.10 11.70
C THR A 256 0.06 11.00 10.66
N SER A 257 -0.83 10.00 10.64
CA SER A 257 -0.70 8.82 9.78
C SER A 257 -1.19 9.09 8.35
N ALA A 258 -0.52 8.48 7.37
CA ALA A 258 -1.03 8.42 6.01
C ALA A 258 -2.17 7.39 5.94
N VAL A 259 -3.42 7.84 5.83
CA VAL A 259 -4.58 6.95 5.68
C VAL A 259 -4.67 6.57 4.21
N ARG A 260 -4.42 5.30 3.90
CA ARG A 260 -4.31 4.81 2.52
C ARG A 260 -5.63 4.20 2.06
N LEU A 261 -6.24 4.83 1.06
CA LEU A 261 -7.34 4.25 0.29
C LEU A 261 -6.73 3.22 -0.67
N SER A 262 -6.92 1.94 -0.39
CA SER A 262 -6.15 0.86 -1.03
C SER A 262 -7.04 -0.11 -1.81
N ALA A 263 -7.18 -1.37 -1.38
CA ALA A 263 -7.94 -2.34 -2.16
C ALA A 263 -9.43 -2.00 -2.23
N GLY A 264 -10.05 -2.32 -3.37
CA GLY A 264 -11.45 -2.05 -3.66
C GLY A 264 -11.74 -0.73 -4.36
N ARG A 265 -10.73 0.14 -4.59
CA ARG A 265 -10.89 1.40 -5.34
C ARG A 265 -11.48 1.22 -6.74
N GLU A 266 -11.23 0.08 -7.38
CA GLU A 266 -11.79 -0.21 -8.70
C GLU A 266 -13.32 -0.19 -8.71
N ASN A 267 -13.94 -0.62 -7.60
CA ASN A 267 -15.39 -0.65 -7.43
C ASN A 267 -15.96 0.68 -6.91
N MET A 268 -15.11 1.65 -6.57
CA MET A 268 -15.53 2.95 -6.06
C MET A 268 -15.69 3.95 -7.21
N ASN A 269 -16.86 4.60 -7.28
CA ASN A 269 -17.05 5.71 -8.21
C ASN A 269 -16.22 6.95 -7.82
N GLU A 270 -16.10 7.93 -8.72
CA GLU A 270 -15.30 9.13 -8.50
C GLU A 270 -15.75 9.92 -7.26
N GLN A 271 -17.06 10.00 -7.00
CA GLN A 271 -17.62 10.74 -5.87
C GLN A 271 -17.24 10.08 -4.54
N MET A 272 -17.28 8.75 -4.47
CA MET A 272 -16.88 8.00 -3.29
C MET A 272 -15.38 8.19 -3.00
N GLN A 273 -14.53 8.10 -4.03
CA GLN A 273 -13.10 8.36 -3.84
C GLN A 273 -12.85 9.81 -3.43
N THR A 274 -13.57 10.77 -4.02
CA THR A 274 -13.52 12.19 -3.64
C THR A 274 -13.89 12.39 -2.17
N LEU A 275 -14.98 11.76 -1.71
CA LEU A 275 -15.39 11.81 -0.31
C LEU A 275 -14.38 11.12 0.61
N CYS A 276 -13.71 10.05 0.17
CA CYS A 276 -12.61 9.44 0.94
C CYS A 276 -11.41 10.39 1.07
N PHE A 277 -11.02 11.10 0.01
CA PHE A 277 -9.97 12.13 0.09
C PHE A 277 -10.39 13.28 1.01
N MET A 278 -11.65 13.71 0.93
CA MET A 278 -12.22 14.70 1.84
C MET A 278 -12.22 14.21 3.29
N ALA A 279 -12.56 12.95 3.54
CA ALA A 279 -12.48 12.31 4.85
C ALA A 279 -11.04 12.17 5.40
N GLY A 280 -10.02 12.47 4.59
CA GLY A 280 -8.62 12.51 5.02
C GLY A 280 -7.78 11.31 4.58
N ALA A 281 -8.28 10.46 3.68
CA ALA A 281 -7.41 9.56 2.93
C ALA A 281 -6.42 10.39 2.09
N ASN A 282 -5.14 10.03 2.16
CA ASN A 282 -4.07 10.78 1.52
C ASN A 282 -2.93 9.88 1.02
N SER A 283 -3.23 8.62 0.76
CA SER A 283 -2.35 7.70 0.05
C SER A 283 -3.18 6.71 -0.78
N ILE A 284 -2.66 6.28 -1.92
CA ILE A 284 -3.26 5.25 -2.77
C ILE A 284 -2.21 4.27 -3.32
N PHE A 285 -2.68 3.12 -3.78
CA PHE A 285 -1.92 2.30 -4.74
C PHE A 285 -2.25 2.73 -6.17
N TYR A 286 -1.19 2.90 -6.97
CA TYR A 286 -1.25 3.34 -8.36
C TYR A 286 -0.69 2.27 -9.30
N GLY A 287 -1.31 2.13 -10.46
CA GLY A 287 -1.08 1.06 -11.43
C GLY A 287 -2.30 0.18 -11.62
N CYS A 288 -2.38 -0.55 -12.73
CA CYS A 288 -3.58 -1.30 -13.14
C CYS A 288 -3.92 -2.53 -12.28
N LYS A 289 -3.03 -2.97 -11.40
CA LYS A 289 -3.24 -4.12 -10.52
C LYS A 289 -2.60 -3.91 -9.15
N LEU A 290 -3.20 -4.52 -8.13
CA LEU A 290 -2.56 -4.70 -6.82
C LEU A 290 -1.70 -5.97 -6.84
N LEU A 291 -1.81 -6.82 -5.82
CA LEU A 291 -1.13 -8.12 -5.81
C LEU A 291 -1.73 -9.06 -6.87
N THR A 292 -3.05 -9.24 -6.87
CA THR A 292 -3.74 -10.18 -7.77
C THR A 292 -5.07 -9.67 -8.32
N THR A 293 -5.57 -8.54 -7.82
CA THR A 293 -6.87 -7.98 -8.20
C THR A 293 -6.69 -6.72 -9.04
N PRO A 294 -7.67 -6.36 -9.90
CA PRO A 294 -7.66 -5.09 -10.61
C PRO A 294 -7.58 -3.87 -9.68
N ASN A 295 -7.05 -2.78 -10.20
CA ASN A 295 -6.97 -1.47 -9.58
C ASN A 295 -7.23 -0.40 -10.66
N PRO A 296 -7.71 0.81 -10.31
CA PRO A 296 -7.88 1.88 -11.29
C PRO A 296 -6.61 2.08 -12.11
N SER A 297 -6.78 2.26 -13.41
CA SER A 297 -5.66 2.55 -14.30
C SER A 297 -5.00 3.87 -13.94
N GLU A 298 -3.74 3.98 -14.31
CA GLU A 298 -2.90 5.16 -14.10
C GLU A 298 -3.55 6.43 -14.68
N ASP A 299 -4.13 6.33 -15.88
CA ASP A 299 -4.84 7.42 -16.53
C ASP A 299 -6.09 7.86 -15.76
N LYS A 300 -6.87 6.91 -15.24
CA LYS A 300 -8.10 7.20 -14.48
C LYS A 300 -7.76 7.93 -13.16
N ASP A 301 -6.70 7.50 -12.49
CA ASP A 301 -6.20 8.15 -11.28
C ASP A 301 -5.71 9.56 -11.57
N MET A 302 -4.92 9.76 -12.64
CA MET A 302 -4.44 11.09 -13.03
C MET A 302 -5.57 12.03 -13.45
N GLN A 303 -6.58 11.53 -14.18
CA GLN A 303 -7.76 12.31 -14.54
C GLN A 303 -8.53 12.78 -13.30
N LEU A 304 -8.75 11.88 -12.34
CA LEU A 304 -9.41 12.24 -11.07
C LEU A 304 -8.57 13.25 -10.28
N PHE A 305 -7.25 13.05 -10.20
CA PHE A 305 -6.36 13.98 -9.50
C PHE A 305 -6.38 15.36 -10.14
N ASN A 306 -6.31 15.44 -11.47
CA ASN A 306 -6.40 16.71 -12.21
C ASN A 306 -7.75 17.40 -11.96
N LYS A 307 -8.86 16.65 -11.99
CA LYS A 307 -10.21 17.17 -11.72
C LYS A 307 -10.34 17.74 -10.30
N LEU A 308 -9.68 17.12 -9.32
CA LEU A 308 -9.71 17.54 -7.91
C LEU A 308 -8.58 18.51 -7.54
N GLY A 309 -7.64 18.81 -8.45
CA GLY A 309 -6.46 19.63 -8.18
C GLY A 309 -5.42 19.00 -7.26
N ILE A 310 -5.45 17.67 -7.09
CA ILE A 310 -4.51 16.91 -6.26
C ILE A 310 -3.15 16.82 -6.96
N ASN A 311 -2.07 16.98 -6.20
CA ASN A 311 -0.67 16.93 -6.67
C ASN A 311 -0.31 17.98 -7.75
N SER A 312 -1.19 18.95 -8.01
CA SER A 312 -1.01 19.99 -9.04
C SER A 312 0.24 20.85 -8.86
N GLN A 313 0.73 21.02 -7.63
CA GLN A 313 1.95 21.79 -7.37
C GLN A 313 3.25 21.06 -7.74
N GLN A 314 3.25 19.72 -7.83
CA GLN A 314 4.45 18.96 -8.22
C GLN A 314 4.75 19.03 -9.72
N VAL A 315 3.73 19.28 -10.55
CA VAL A 315 3.89 19.45 -12.01
C VAL A 315 4.46 20.83 -12.38
N SER A 316 4.54 21.76 -11.42
CA SER A 316 5.03 23.13 -11.66
C SER A 316 6.54 23.24 -11.92
N GLN A 317 7.32 22.17 -11.77
CA GLN A 317 8.69 22.13 -12.28
C GLN A 317 8.65 21.67 -13.73
N LYS A 318 8.25 22.56 -14.65
CA LYS A 318 8.77 22.46 -16.01
C LYS A 318 10.31 22.51 -15.91
N PRO A 319 11.05 21.69 -16.65
CA PRO A 319 12.49 21.89 -16.76
C PRO A 319 12.69 23.32 -17.27
N ASP A 320 13.54 24.12 -16.63
CA ASP A 320 13.96 25.39 -17.21
C ASP A 320 14.53 25.09 -18.61
N GLU A 321 14.39 25.99 -19.59
CA GLU A 321 14.77 25.78 -21.01
C GLU A 321 16.19 25.18 -21.19
N ILE A 322 17.07 25.40 -20.22
CA ILE A 322 18.42 24.83 -20.15
C ILE A 322 18.37 23.29 -20.03
N THR A 323 17.52 22.74 -19.16
CA THR A 323 17.43 21.29 -18.92
C THR A 323 16.74 20.56 -20.07
N GLU A 324 15.81 21.21 -20.77
CA GLU A 324 15.17 20.65 -21.97
C GLU A 324 16.17 20.55 -23.14
N ASN A 325 17.01 21.57 -23.34
CA ASN A 325 18.09 21.52 -24.32
C ASN A 325 19.16 20.47 -23.98
N GLU A 326 19.56 20.35 -22.70
CA GLU A 326 20.52 19.30 -22.28
C GLU A 326 19.97 17.88 -22.47
N LEU A 327 18.66 17.66 -22.26
CA LEU A 327 18.00 16.39 -22.52
C LEU A 327 17.92 16.09 -24.03
N LEU A 328 17.61 17.10 -24.85
CA LEU A 328 17.60 16.99 -26.31
C LEU A 328 19.01 16.67 -26.85
N ASP A 329 20.04 17.36 -26.36
CA ASP A 329 21.44 17.14 -26.78
C ASP A 329 21.91 15.73 -26.43
N ARG A 330 21.58 15.22 -25.24
CA ARG A 330 21.89 13.81 -24.86
C ARG A 330 21.18 12.79 -25.75
N VAL A 331 19.95 13.06 -26.16
CA VAL A 331 19.22 12.20 -27.09
C VAL A 331 19.89 12.23 -28.47
N VAL A 332 20.28 13.41 -28.95
CA VAL A 332 21.00 13.57 -30.23
C VAL A 332 22.35 12.84 -30.21
N GLU A 333 23.14 12.98 -29.15
CA GLU A 333 24.41 12.25 -28.99
C GLU A 333 24.21 10.73 -28.96
N SER A 334 23.17 10.26 -28.27
CA SER A 334 22.85 8.82 -28.20
C SER A 334 22.39 8.24 -29.54
N VAL A 335 21.75 9.05 -30.39
CA VAL A 335 21.33 8.67 -31.74
C VAL A 335 22.52 8.71 -32.70
N ALA A 336 23.41 9.69 -32.57
CA ALA A 336 24.62 9.81 -33.36
C ALA A 336 25.66 8.72 -33.04
N ALA A 337 25.68 8.20 -31.80
CA ALA A 337 26.57 7.12 -31.37
C ALA A 337 26.08 5.70 -31.74
N ARG A 338 24.91 5.56 -32.39
CA ARG A 338 24.46 4.25 -32.85
C ARG A 338 25.24 3.82 -34.09
N PRO A 339 25.82 2.60 -34.10
CA PRO A 339 26.50 2.08 -35.28
C PRO A 339 25.52 2.07 -36.45
N THR A 340 25.95 2.66 -37.55
CA THR A 340 25.21 2.71 -38.80
C THR A 340 25.27 1.34 -39.48
N LYS A 341 24.41 1.14 -40.49
CA LYS A 341 24.32 -0.14 -41.21
C LYS A 341 25.65 -0.52 -41.90
N ASP A 342 26.55 0.44 -42.07
CA ASP A 342 27.87 0.27 -42.67
C ASP A 342 28.94 -0.15 -41.64
N ASP A 343 28.71 0.05 -40.34
CA ASP A 343 29.63 -0.34 -39.25
C ASP A 343 29.59 -1.84 -38.91
N LEU A 344 28.70 -2.60 -39.56
CA LEU A 344 28.43 -4.03 -39.29
C LEU A 344 29.00 -4.98 -40.35
N PHE A 345 29.79 -4.50 -41.32
CA PHE A 345 30.43 -5.35 -42.32
C PHE A 345 31.93 -5.49 -42.05
N TYR A 346 32.31 -6.64 -41.48
CA TYR A 346 33.68 -7.13 -41.46
C TYR A 346 34.03 -7.68 -42.86
N ASP A 347 35.02 -7.09 -43.53
CA ASP A 347 35.55 -7.59 -44.79
C ASP A 347 36.34 -8.88 -44.54
N ALA A 348 35.78 -10.01 -44.95
CA ALA A 348 36.38 -11.35 -44.79
C ALA A 348 37.28 -11.73 -45.99
N SER A 349 37.99 -10.76 -46.58
CA SER A 349 38.89 -11.00 -47.70
C SER A 349 40.28 -10.36 -47.54
N LEU A 350 41.05 -10.81 -46.54
CA LEU A 350 42.51 -10.64 -46.48
C LEU A 350 43.20 -11.86 -45.85
#